data_AF-A0A0N0G2T3-F1
#
_entry.id   AF-A0A0N0G2T3-F1
#
_cell.length_a   1.000
_cell.length_b   1.000
_cell.length_c   1.000
_cell.angle_alpha   90.00
_cell.angle_beta   90.00
_cell.angle_gamma   90.00
#
_symmetry.space_group_name_H-M   'P 1'
#
loop_
_entity.id
_entity.type
_entity.pdbx_description
1 polymer ?
#
loop_
_entity_poly.entity_id
_entity_poly.type
_entity_poly.pdbx_seq_one_letter_code
_entity_poly.pdbx_strand_id
1 'polypeptide(L)'
;MPFRFGFNFDWTAFLPVALIYLISSIETVGDLTANCMLARQPISGPSYVARLKGGVLGDSVSCMIAATFSAFPNTTFAQNNGVIQLTGVASRYVGLYIGAVLFILGLFPHIGAIVQQIPKPVLGGATLVMFGSVAAAGVRILAQSPLDRRSMLIIATSFGVGLGIAAQPALLHQMPRLVQNLFDSAITSGGITAIVMCLLIPEGKVAVTTTQAATERKPLEQPR
;
A
#
# COMPACT_ATOMS: atom_id res chain seq x y z
N MET A 1 7.31 -5.01 -27.32
CA MET A 1 6.23 -4.64 -28.24
C MET A 1 4.95 -4.50 -27.42
N PRO A 2 4.18 -3.41 -27.60
CA PRO A 2 2.90 -3.27 -26.91
C PRO A 2 1.95 -4.41 -27.31
N PHE A 3 1.16 -4.90 -26.37
CA PHE A 3 0.15 -5.95 -26.54
C PHE A 3 0.68 -7.24 -27.20
N ARG A 4 1.88 -7.69 -26.81
CA ARG A 4 2.56 -8.87 -27.40
C ARG A 4 1.67 -10.12 -27.44
N PHE A 5 0.82 -10.32 -26.43
CA PHE A 5 -0.02 -11.51 -26.28
C PHE A 5 -1.47 -11.31 -26.73
N GLY A 6 -1.83 -10.14 -27.28
CA GLY A 6 -3.20 -9.81 -27.64
C GLY A 6 -4.11 -9.57 -26.42
N PHE A 7 -5.43 -9.58 -26.65
CA PHE A 7 -6.44 -9.40 -25.60
C PHE A 7 -7.27 -10.67 -25.43
N ASN A 8 -7.39 -11.14 -24.19
CA ASN A 8 -8.31 -12.19 -23.79
C ASN A 8 -8.90 -11.82 -22.43
N PHE A 9 -10.20 -12.04 -22.23
CA PHE A 9 -10.88 -11.69 -21.01
C PHE A 9 -11.49 -12.93 -20.37
N ASP A 10 -11.04 -13.25 -19.17
CA ASP A 10 -11.53 -14.37 -18.37
C ASP A 10 -12.18 -13.83 -17.08
N TRP A 11 -13.49 -14.00 -16.96
CA TRP A 11 -14.26 -13.60 -15.77
C TRP A 11 -13.79 -14.30 -14.50
N THR A 12 -13.27 -15.52 -14.60
CA THR A 12 -12.83 -16.30 -13.45
C THR A 12 -11.52 -15.78 -12.87
N ALA A 13 -10.63 -15.24 -13.71
CA ALA A 13 -9.38 -14.61 -13.30
C ALA A 13 -9.56 -13.12 -12.96
N PHE A 14 -10.50 -12.45 -13.63
CA PHE A 14 -10.77 -11.02 -13.42
C PHE A 14 -11.14 -10.71 -11.97
N LEU A 15 -12.05 -11.47 -11.37
CA LEU A 15 -12.57 -11.15 -10.03
C LEU A 15 -11.50 -11.27 -8.92
N PRO A 16 -10.70 -12.35 -8.81
CA PRO A 16 -9.61 -12.41 -7.85
C PRO A 16 -8.56 -11.31 -8.05
N VAL A 17 -8.17 -11.07 -9.30
CA VAL A 17 -7.17 -10.03 -9.63
C VAL A 17 -7.69 -8.64 -9.28
N ALA A 18 -8.95 -8.33 -9.62
CA ALA A 18 -9.58 -7.06 -9.27
C ALA A 18 -9.61 -6.82 -7.76
N LEU A 19 -9.87 -7.86 -6.96
CA LEU A 19 -9.86 -7.76 -5.48
C LEU A 19 -8.45 -7.56 -4.92
N ILE A 20 -7.45 -8.27 -5.47
CA ILE A 20 -6.05 -8.04 -5.10
C ILE A 20 -5.67 -6.59 -5.39
N TYR A 21 -6.05 -6.04 -6.54
CA TYR A 21 -5.77 -4.63 -6.90
C TYR A 21 -6.58 -3.61 -6.09
N LEU A 22 -7.80 -3.96 -5.67
CA LEU A 22 -8.57 -3.14 -4.73
C LEU A 22 -7.79 -2.97 -3.42
N ILE A 23 -7.22 -4.06 -2.91
CA ILE A 23 -6.47 -4.05 -1.65
C ILE A 23 -5.11 -3.39 -1.84
N SER A 24 -4.43 -3.63 -2.96
CA SER A 24 -3.22 -2.90 -3.33
C SER A 24 -3.45 -1.39 -3.43
N SER A 25 -4.63 -0.95 -3.88
CA SER A 25 -4.99 0.48 -3.87
C SER A 25 -5.09 1.03 -2.44
N ILE A 26 -5.60 0.24 -1.48
CA ILE A 26 -5.64 0.61 -0.06
C ILE A 26 -4.22 0.63 0.53
N GLU A 27 -3.36 -0.32 0.14
CA GLU A 27 -1.94 -0.35 0.48
C GLU A 27 -1.22 0.92 -0.01
N THR A 28 -1.41 1.32 -1.28
CA THR A 28 -0.88 2.58 -1.84
C THR A 28 -1.31 3.79 -1.02
N VAL A 29 -2.57 3.84 -0.55
CA VAL A 29 -3.02 4.93 0.35
C VAL A 29 -2.25 4.93 1.67
N GLY A 30 -2.01 3.74 2.25
CA GLY A 30 -1.19 3.58 3.45
C GLY A 30 0.25 4.07 3.24
N ASP A 31 0.88 3.67 2.15
CA ASP A 31 2.25 4.04 1.79
C ASP A 31 2.41 5.53 1.54
N LEU A 32 1.46 6.14 0.83
CA LEU A 32 1.44 7.60 0.61
C LEU A 32 1.24 8.35 1.93
N THR A 33 0.45 7.81 2.84
CA THR A 33 0.25 8.39 4.18
C THR A 33 1.52 8.31 5.01
N ALA A 34 2.19 7.15 5.04
CA ALA A 34 3.48 6.97 5.70
C ALA A 34 4.57 7.89 5.12
N ASN A 35 4.59 8.05 3.79
CA ASN A 35 5.48 8.99 3.11
C ASN A 35 5.17 10.44 3.53
N CYS A 36 3.89 10.86 3.56
CA CYS A 36 3.52 12.19 4.04
C CYS A 36 4.03 12.46 5.46
N MET A 37 3.93 11.48 6.37
CA MET A 37 4.44 11.62 7.73
C MET A 37 5.96 11.81 7.76
N LEU A 38 6.70 11.04 6.96
CA LEU A 38 8.16 11.13 6.86
C LEU A 38 8.63 12.43 6.21
N ALA A 39 7.94 12.86 5.16
CA ALA A 39 8.18 14.12 4.45
C ALA A 39 7.65 15.35 5.21
N ARG A 40 7.12 15.17 6.43
CA ARG A 40 6.52 16.22 7.29
C ARG A 40 5.44 17.03 6.56
N GLN A 41 4.63 16.34 5.77
CA GLN A 41 3.50 16.90 5.05
C GLN A 41 2.19 16.69 5.82
N PRO A 42 1.16 17.53 5.59
CA PRO A 42 -0.16 17.34 6.21
C PRO A 42 -0.77 15.98 5.83
N ILE A 43 -1.26 15.27 6.86
CA ILE A 43 -1.99 13.98 6.77
C ILE A 43 -3.51 14.15 6.82
N SER A 44 -4.00 15.39 6.76
CA SER A 44 -5.42 15.73 6.75
C SER A 44 -5.68 16.96 5.88
N GLY A 45 -6.95 17.14 5.50
CA GLY A 45 -7.40 18.27 4.68
C GLY A 45 -7.28 18.07 3.17
N PRO A 46 -7.65 19.09 2.37
CA PRO A 46 -7.79 18.97 0.91
C PRO A 46 -6.49 18.60 0.19
N SER A 47 -5.34 19.12 0.67
CA SER A 47 -4.04 18.84 0.05
C SER A 47 -3.60 17.38 0.22
N TYR A 48 -3.92 16.77 1.37
CA TYR A 48 -3.69 15.35 1.62
C TYR A 48 -4.55 14.48 0.69
N VAL A 49 -5.85 14.78 0.59
CA VAL A 49 -6.77 14.05 -0.30
C VAL A 49 -6.33 14.16 -1.76
N ALA A 50 -5.87 15.34 -2.21
CA ALA A 50 -5.35 15.52 -3.56
C ALA A 50 -4.09 14.67 -3.82
N ARG A 51 -3.18 14.57 -2.85
CA ARG A 51 -1.99 13.70 -2.94
C ARG A 51 -2.37 12.22 -3.03
N LEU A 52 -3.32 11.77 -2.23
CA LEU A 52 -3.82 10.39 -2.27
C LEU A 52 -4.46 10.06 -3.62
N LYS A 53 -5.38 10.91 -4.08
CA LYS A 53 -6.04 10.71 -5.39
C LYS A 53 -5.02 10.70 -6.53
N GLY A 54 -4.09 11.65 -6.55
CA GLY A 54 -3.05 11.74 -7.57
C GLY A 54 -2.08 10.55 -7.53
N GLY A 55 -1.70 10.11 -6.33
CA GLY A 55 -0.81 8.97 -6.15
C GLY A 55 -1.44 7.64 -6.57
N VAL A 56 -2.67 7.35 -6.12
CA VAL A 56 -3.41 6.15 -6.52
C VAL A 56 -3.69 6.14 -8.03
N LEU A 57 -4.03 7.29 -8.61
CA LEU A 57 -4.20 7.41 -10.06
C LEU A 57 -2.88 7.16 -10.81
N GLY A 58 -1.77 7.72 -10.32
CA GLY A 58 -0.44 7.50 -10.90
C GLY A 58 -0.02 6.04 -10.85
N ASP A 59 -0.29 5.35 -9.74
CA ASP A 59 -0.05 3.92 -9.54
C ASP A 59 -0.84 3.08 -10.56
N SER A 60 -2.12 3.38 -10.72
CA SER A 60 -3.01 2.68 -11.66
C SER A 60 -2.62 2.94 -13.12
N VAL A 61 -2.24 4.17 -13.47
CA VAL A 61 -1.74 4.50 -14.82
C VAL A 61 -0.43 3.76 -15.10
N SER A 62 0.47 3.67 -14.11
CA SER A 62 1.70 2.87 -14.21
C SER A 62 1.40 1.40 -14.48
N CYS A 63 0.42 0.82 -13.78
CA CYS A 63 -0.07 -0.53 -14.04
C CYS A 63 -0.60 -0.71 -15.47
N MET A 64 -1.38 0.25 -15.98
CA MET A 64 -1.90 0.20 -17.37
C MET A 64 -0.77 0.22 -18.40
N ILE A 65 0.26 1.03 -18.16
CA ILE A 65 1.46 1.07 -19.02
C ILE A 65 2.20 -0.28 -18.92
N ALA A 66 2.40 -0.81 -17.72
CA ALA A 66 3.03 -2.11 -17.51
C ALA A 66 2.27 -3.24 -18.24
N ALA A 67 0.95 -3.29 -18.11
CA ALA A 67 0.10 -4.26 -18.79
C ALA A 67 0.20 -4.15 -20.33
N THR A 68 0.26 -2.92 -20.85
CA THR A 68 0.48 -2.67 -22.29
C THR A 68 1.76 -3.33 -22.80
N PHE A 69 2.83 -3.34 -22.00
CA PHE A 69 4.10 -3.97 -22.35
C PHE A 69 4.24 -5.42 -21.85
N SER A 70 3.14 -6.03 -21.40
CA SER A 70 3.10 -7.40 -20.86
C SER A 70 4.03 -7.60 -19.64
N ALA A 71 4.26 -6.53 -18.89
CA ALA A 71 4.93 -6.59 -17.59
C ALA A 71 3.91 -6.96 -16.50
N PHE A 72 4.42 -7.51 -15.40
CA PHE A 72 3.62 -7.70 -14.19
C PHE A 72 3.17 -6.34 -13.66
N PRO A 73 1.97 -6.23 -13.10
CA PRO A 73 1.54 -4.95 -12.58
C PRO A 73 2.31 -4.61 -11.31
N ASN A 74 2.45 -3.32 -11.05
CA ASN A 74 3.29 -2.76 -10.01
C ASN A 74 2.47 -2.01 -8.97
N THR A 75 3.10 -1.57 -7.88
CA THR A 75 2.45 -0.70 -6.91
C THR A 75 3.48 0.23 -6.26
N THR A 76 3.03 1.10 -5.36
CA THR A 76 3.91 1.99 -4.60
C THR A 76 4.85 1.19 -3.71
N PHE A 77 6.11 1.60 -3.64
CA PHE A 77 7.16 0.85 -2.95
C PHE A 77 7.40 1.39 -1.54
N ALA A 78 6.82 0.73 -0.54
CA ALA A 78 6.93 1.08 0.88
C ALA A 78 8.38 1.25 1.37
N GLN A 79 9.33 0.53 0.78
CA GLN A 79 10.75 0.53 1.17
C GLN A 79 11.43 1.89 1.01
N ASN A 80 10.95 2.71 0.08
CA ASN A 80 11.46 4.07 -0.10
C ASN A 80 11.26 4.91 1.16
N ASN A 81 10.22 4.63 1.95
CA ASN A 81 9.99 5.28 3.24
C ASN A 81 11.12 5.00 4.24
N GLY A 82 11.70 3.79 4.21
CA GLY A 82 12.86 3.45 5.03
C GLY A 82 14.10 4.27 4.66
N VAL A 83 14.36 4.44 3.37
CA VAL A 83 15.48 5.27 2.89
C VAL A 83 15.27 6.75 3.26
N ILE A 84 14.06 7.28 3.08
CA ILE A 84 13.72 8.65 3.47
C ILE A 84 13.88 8.84 4.98
N GLN A 85 13.50 7.85 5.80
CA GLN A 85 13.66 7.91 7.25
C GLN A 85 15.14 7.99 7.68
N LEU A 86 16.02 7.25 7.01
CA LEU A 86 17.46 7.24 7.32
C LEU A 86 18.19 8.49 6.78
N THR A 87 17.81 8.95 5.59
CA THR A 87 18.48 10.08 4.92
C THR A 87 17.89 11.44 5.29
N GLY A 88 16.63 11.48 5.71
CA GLY A 88 15.87 12.72 5.89
C GLY A 88 15.49 13.43 4.58
N VAL A 89 15.74 12.82 3.41
CA VAL A 89 15.55 13.47 2.10
C VAL A 89 14.32 12.91 1.39
N ALA A 90 13.21 13.67 1.41
CA ALA A 90 11.96 13.36 0.70
C ALA A 90 11.80 14.15 -0.62
N SER A 91 12.90 14.39 -1.34
CA SER A 91 12.91 15.24 -2.54
C SER A 91 12.38 14.51 -3.78
N ARG A 92 11.41 15.12 -4.47
CA ARG A 92 10.87 14.60 -5.74
C ARG A 92 11.93 14.43 -6.85
N TYR A 93 12.98 15.25 -6.81
CA TYR A 93 14.06 15.23 -7.80
C TYR A 93 14.90 13.95 -7.72
N VAL A 94 15.07 13.40 -6.51
CA VAL A 94 15.75 12.11 -6.31
C VAL A 94 14.95 10.99 -6.99
N GLY A 95 13.63 10.98 -6.80
CA GLY A 95 12.74 10.02 -7.45
C GLY A 95 12.78 10.12 -8.98
N LEU A 96 12.74 11.33 -9.53
CA LEU A 96 12.84 11.56 -10.98
C LEU A 96 14.17 11.05 -11.55
N TYR A 97 15.28 11.34 -10.86
CA TYR A 97 16.61 10.91 -11.29
C TYR A 97 16.75 9.38 -11.28
N ILE A 98 16.33 8.73 -10.19
CA ILE A 98 16.36 7.26 -10.08
C ILE A 98 15.44 6.63 -11.14
N GLY A 99 14.25 7.19 -11.36
CA GLY A 99 13.33 6.72 -12.39
C GLY A 99 13.93 6.80 -13.80
N ALA A 100 14.61 7.90 -14.13
CA ALA A 100 15.31 8.05 -15.40
C ALA A 100 16.45 7.02 -15.56
N VAL A 101 17.25 6.81 -14.49
CA VAL A 101 18.32 5.81 -14.49
C VAL A 101 17.74 4.40 -14.70
N LEU A 102 16.68 4.03 -13.97
CA LEU A 102 16.04 2.71 -14.11
C LEU A 102 15.41 2.52 -15.50
N PHE A 103 14.80 3.57 -16.06
CA PHE A 103 14.27 3.54 -17.42
C PHE A 103 15.38 3.26 -18.44
N ILE A 104 16.50 3.99 -18.35
CA ILE A 104 17.67 3.80 -19.22
C ILE A 104 18.23 2.39 -19.06
N LEU A 105 18.43 1.92 -17.82
CA LEU A 105 18.94 0.57 -17.55
C LEU A 105 18.02 -0.52 -18.10
N GLY A 106 16.69 -0.32 -18.04
CA GLY A 106 15.70 -1.24 -18.57
C GLY A 106 15.76 -1.41 -20.10
N LEU A 107 16.34 -0.46 -20.84
CA LEU A 107 16.55 -0.57 -22.28
C LEU A 107 17.71 -1.51 -22.65
N PHE A 108 18.58 -1.86 -21.69
CA PHE A 108 19.73 -2.72 -21.94
C PHE A 108 19.45 -4.17 -21.49
N PRO A 109 19.23 -5.12 -22.42
CA PRO A 109 18.90 -6.50 -22.07
C PRO A 109 20.02 -7.22 -21.29
N HIS A 110 21.26 -6.74 -21.39
CA HIS A 110 22.40 -7.28 -20.65
C HIS A 110 22.25 -7.11 -19.14
N ILE A 111 21.60 -6.04 -18.69
CA ILE A 111 21.29 -5.84 -17.26
C ILE A 111 20.36 -6.95 -16.77
N GLY A 112 19.33 -7.30 -17.56
CA GLY A 112 18.45 -8.43 -17.26
C GLY A 112 19.20 -9.77 -17.16
N ALA A 113 20.19 -9.99 -18.02
CA ALA A 113 21.02 -11.20 -17.97
C ALA A 113 21.87 -11.28 -16.69
N ILE A 114 22.42 -10.14 -16.23
CA ILE A 114 23.17 -10.08 -14.96
C ILE A 114 22.24 -10.37 -13.78
N VAL A 115 21.04 -9.79 -13.75
CA VAL A 115 20.06 -10.02 -12.67
C VAL A 115 19.66 -11.51 -12.58
N GLN A 116 19.55 -12.20 -13.71
CA GLN A 116 19.26 -13.64 -13.75
C GLN A 116 20.39 -14.53 -13.19
N GLN A 117 21.62 -14.01 -13.11
CA GLN A 117 22.77 -14.73 -12.53
C GLN A 117 22.85 -14.57 -11.00
N ILE A 118 22.00 -13.74 -10.39
CA ILE A 118 22.00 -13.55 -8.94
C ILE A 118 21.61 -14.87 -8.23
N PRO A 119 22.41 -15.37 -7.28
CA PRO A 119 22.09 -16.60 -6.56
C PRO A 119 20.77 -16.53 -5.81
N LYS A 120 20.02 -17.64 -5.82
CA LYS A 120 18.73 -17.75 -5.11
C LYS A 120 18.77 -17.33 -3.63
N PRO A 121 19.81 -17.65 -2.84
CA PRO A 121 19.88 -17.19 -1.44
C PRO A 121 19.91 -15.66 -1.30
N VAL A 122 20.54 -14.95 -2.24
CA VAL A 122 20.60 -13.48 -2.23
C VAL A 122 19.23 -12.88 -2.55
N LEU A 123 18.55 -13.43 -3.57
CA LEU A 123 17.18 -13.04 -3.90
C LEU A 123 16.22 -13.30 -2.72
N GLY A 124 16.38 -14.44 -2.03
CA GLY A 124 15.63 -14.76 -0.83
C GLY A 124 15.84 -13.74 0.29
N GLY A 125 17.10 -13.36 0.57
CA GLY A 125 17.43 -12.33 1.56
C GLY A 125 16.86 -10.96 1.21
N ALA A 126 16.98 -10.53 -0.05
CA ALA A 126 16.38 -9.29 -0.53
C ALA A 126 14.85 -9.29 -0.40
N THR A 127 14.22 -10.42 -0.74
CA THR A 127 12.76 -10.62 -0.62
C THR A 127 12.30 -10.57 0.83
N LEU A 128 13.06 -11.18 1.76
CA LEU A 128 12.78 -11.13 3.19
C LEU A 128 12.81 -9.70 3.73
N VAL A 129 13.83 -8.91 3.37
CA VAL A 129 13.93 -7.50 3.77
C VAL A 129 12.77 -6.69 3.19
N MET A 130 12.43 -6.91 1.93
CA MET A 130 11.30 -6.26 1.27
C MET A 130 9.98 -6.54 2.00
N PHE A 131 9.59 -7.81 2.20
CA PHE A 131 8.33 -8.12 2.88
C PHE A 131 8.36 -7.73 4.36
N GLY A 132 9.50 -7.85 5.04
CA GLY A 132 9.65 -7.41 6.43
C GLY A 132 9.46 -5.89 6.58
N SER A 133 9.96 -5.10 5.64
CA SER A 133 9.77 -3.65 5.64
C SER A 133 8.32 -3.22 5.34
N VAL A 134 7.59 -3.95 4.47
CA VAL A 134 6.16 -3.75 4.26
C VAL A 134 5.37 -4.02 5.55
N ALA A 135 5.67 -5.13 6.23
CA ALA A 135 5.06 -5.44 7.53
C ALA A 135 5.34 -4.35 8.58
N ALA A 136 6.58 -3.85 8.65
CA ALA A 136 6.96 -2.77 9.56
C ALA A 136 6.24 -1.44 9.24
N ALA A 137 6.06 -1.12 7.95
CA ALA A 137 5.28 0.04 7.53
C ALA A 137 3.81 -0.08 7.97
N GLY A 138 3.21 -1.26 7.81
CA GLY A 138 1.85 -1.56 8.29
C GLY A 138 1.71 -1.33 9.80
N VAL A 139 2.64 -1.85 10.62
CA VAL A 139 2.64 -1.62 12.08
C VAL A 139 2.73 -0.13 12.42
N ARG A 140 3.58 0.61 11.71
CA ARG A 140 3.73 2.06 11.94
C ARG A 140 2.44 2.84 11.62
N ILE A 141 1.73 2.45 10.57
CA ILE A 141 0.43 3.04 10.21
C ILE A 141 -0.61 2.75 11.30
N LEU A 142 -0.70 1.49 11.76
CA LEU A 142 -1.60 1.10 12.84
C LEU A 142 -1.33 1.89 14.13
N ALA A 143 -0.05 2.12 14.45
CA ALA A 143 0.36 2.88 15.62
C ALA A 143 -0.04 4.38 15.59
N GLN A 144 -0.55 4.90 14.46
CA GLN A 144 -1.11 6.26 14.38
C GLN A 144 -2.59 6.33 14.80
N SER A 145 -3.28 5.19 14.84
CA SER A 145 -4.68 5.11 15.24
C SER A 145 -4.79 4.71 16.72
N PRO A 146 -5.82 5.18 17.46
CA PRO A 146 -6.08 4.66 18.79
C PRO A 146 -6.32 3.14 18.75
N LEU A 147 -5.46 2.39 19.45
CA LEU A 147 -5.58 0.94 19.63
C LEU A 147 -6.60 0.62 20.73
N ASP A 148 -7.85 1.01 20.51
CA ASP A 148 -8.98 0.73 21.38
C ASP A 148 -9.50 -0.72 21.19
N ARG A 149 -10.50 -1.10 22.00
CA ARG A 149 -11.09 -2.46 21.92
C ARG A 149 -11.61 -2.78 20.52
N ARG A 150 -12.16 -1.80 19.81
CA ARG A 150 -12.71 -1.99 18.46
C ARG A 150 -11.59 -2.26 17.46
N SER A 151 -10.59 -1.39 17.38
CA SER A 151 -9.49 -1.55 16.43
C SER A 151 -8.68 -2.81 16.71
N MET A 152 -8.45 -3.15 17.99
CA MET A 152 -7.78 -4.40 18.36
C MET A 152 -8.54 -5.65 17.90
N LEU A 153 -9.89 -5.66 17.99
CA LEU A 153 -10.70 -6.76 17.47
C LEU A 153 -10.61 -6.88 15.95
N ILE A 154 -10.66 -5.75 15.23
CA ILE A 154 -10.54 -5.71 13.75
C ILE A 154 -9.16 -6.20 13.33
N ILE A 155 -8.10 -5.75 14.00
CA ILE A 155 -6.72 -6.16 13.73
C ILE A 155 -6.54 -7.66 13.99
N ALA A 156 -6.95 -8.14 15.17
CA ALA A 156 -6.77 -9.54 15.55
C ALA A 156 -7.52 -10.51 14.61
N THR A 157 -8.76 -10.17 14.24
CA THR A 157 -9.57 -11.01 13.35
C THR A 157 -9.06 -10.99 11.91
N SER A 158 -8.67 -9.82 11.39
CA SER A 158 -8.11 -9.73 10.03
C SER A 158 -6.77 -10.47 9.90
N PHE A 159 -5.86 -10.32 10.87
CA PHE A 159 -4.63 -11.13 10.90
C PHE A 159 -4.93 -12.62 11.08
N GLY A 160 -5.84 -12.98 11.99
CA GLY A 160 -6.20 -14.37 12.25
C GLY A 160 -6.74 -15.09 11.01
N VAL A 161 -7.65 -14.45 10.27
CA VAL A 161 -8.19 -15.01 9.02
C VAL A 161 -7.12 -15.08 7.93
N GLY A 162 -6.39 -13.98 7.68
CA GLY A 162 -5.38 -13.93 6.63
C GLY A 162 -4.23 -14.92 6.83
N LEU A 163 -3.64 -14.94 8.04
CA LEU A 163 -2.57 -15.87 8.38
C LEU A 163 -3.07 -17.32 8.50
N GLY A 164 -4.30 -17.50 8.99
CA GLY A 164 -4.92 -18.83 9.10
C GLY A 164 -5.12 -19.50 7.75
N ILE A 165 -5.60 -18.77 6.75
CA ILE A 165 -5.75 -19.28 5.39
C ILE A 165 -4.39 -19.54 4.74
N ALA A 166 -3.41 -18.65 4.92
CA ALA A 166 -2.04 -18.90 4.43
C ALA A 166 -1.41 -20.16 5.04
N ALA A 167 -1.64 -20.41 6.33
CA ALA A 167 -1.08 -21.56 7.03
C ALA A 167 -1.81 -22.88 6.70
N GLN A 168 -3.12 -22.82 6.45
CA GLN A 168 -3.94 -23.98 6.09
C GLN A 168 -4.91 -23.66 4.94
N PRO A 169 -4.44 -23.69 3.68
CA PRO A 169 -5.29 -23.44 2.51
C PRO A 169 -6.45 -24.44 2.36
N ALA A 170 -6.28 -25.66 2.89
CA ALA A 170 -7.27 -26.73 2.82
C ALA A 170 -8.61 -26.38 3.50
N LEU A 171 -8.64 -25.35 4.37
CA LEU A 171 -9.88 -24.84 4.97
C LEU A 171 -10.91 -24.40 3.93
N LEU A 172 -10.45 -23.96 2.76
CA LEU A 172 -11.33 -23.49 1.68
C LEU A 172 -11.84 -24.62 0.78
N HIS A 173 -11.29 -25.83 0.84
CA HIS A 173 -11.62 -26.91 -0.11
C HIS A 173 -13.10 -27.32 -0.12
N GLN A 174 -13.82 -27.13 0.99
CA GLN A 174 -15.26 -27.45 1.08
C GLN A 174 -16.15 -26.31 0.56
N MET A 175 -15.58 -25.13 0.29
CA MET A 175 -16.30 -23.96 -0.21
C MET A 175 -16.43 -23.99 -1.74
N PRO A 176 -17.38 -23.24 -2.33
CA PRO A 176 -17.47 -23.10 -3.79
C PRO A 176 -16.17 -22.59 -4.40
N ARG A 177 -15.84 -22.99 -5.63
CA ARG A 177 -14.61 -22.59 -6.36
C ARG A 177 -14.39 -21.07 -6.38
N LEU A 178 -15.47 -20.30 -6.47
CA LEU A 178 -15.40 -18.84 -6.44
C LEU A 178 -14.85 -18.32 -5.11
N VAL A 179 -15.28 -18.88 -3.99
CA VAL A 179 -14.78 -18.51 -2.65
C VAL A 179 -13.34 -18.96 -2.48
N GLN A 180 -12.99 -20.16 -2.96
CA GLN A 180 -11.61 -20.63 -2.95
C GLN A 180 -10.70 -19.63 -3.68
N ASN A 181 -11.01 -19.33 -4.93
CA ASN A 181 -10.21 -18.42 -5.76
C ASN A 181 -10.11 -17.00 -5.17
N LEU A 182 -11.15 -16.52 -4.48
CA LEU A 182 -11.17 -15.18 -3.88
C LEU A 182 -10.36 -15.08 -2.59
N PHE A 183 -10.42 -16.13 -1.76
CA PHE A 183 -9.86 -16.12 -0.41
C PHE A 183 -8.50 -16.83 -0.31
N ASP A 184 -8.02 -17.48 -1.37
CA ASP A 184 -6.71 -18.16 -1.43
C ASP A 184 -5.53 -17.24 -1.08
N SER A 185 -5.68 -15.93 -1.33
CA SER A 185 -4.70 -14.92 -0.92
C SER A 185 -4.92 -14.48 0.53
N ALA A 186 -3.87 -14.57 1.35
CA ALA A 186 -3.85 -14.05 2.72
C ALA A 186 -4.12 -12.54 2.80
N ILE A 187 -3.63 -11.79 1.81
CA ILE A 187 -3.86 -10.34 1.70
C ILE A 187 -5.34 -10.08 1.43
N THR A 188 -5.93 -10.85 0.50
CA THR A 188 -7.34 -10.68 0.13
C THR A 188 -8.28 -11.05 1.26
N SER A 189 -8.07 -12.22 1.87
CA SER A 189 -8.89 -12.70 2.97
C SER A 189 -8.79 -11.82 4.22
N GLY A 190 -7.57 -11.43 4.61
CA GLY A 190 -7.36 -10.51 5.73
C GLY A 190 -7.94 -9.12 5.47
N GLY A 191 -7.70 -8.55 4.29
CA GLY A 191 -8.22 -7.24 3.89
C GLY A 191 -9.73 -7.17 3.85
N ILE A 192 -10.41 -8.15 3.23
CA ILE A 192 -11.87 -8.23 3.23
C ILE A 192 -12.41 -8.37 4.65
N THR A 193 -11.78 -9.21 5.48
CA THR A 193 -12.18 -9.37 6.89
C THR A 193 -12.09 -8.04 7.64
N ALA A 194 -11.02 -7.27 7.45
CA ALA A 194 -10.87 -5.95 8.05
C ALA A 194 -11.98 -4.99 7.59
N ILE A 195 -12.27 -4.93 6.29
CA ILE A 195 -13.33 -4.06 5.74
C ILE A 195 -14.70 -4.44 6.33
N VAL A 196 -15.03 -5.73 6.33
CA VAL A 196 -16.30 -6.22 6.88
C VAL A 196 -16.41 -5.90 8.36
N MET A 197 -15.36 -6.11 9.15
CA MET A 197 -15.37 -5.81 10.58
C MET A 197 -15.47 -4.30 10.86
N CYS A 198 -14.82 -3.45 10.05
CA CYS A 198 -14.98 -2.00 10.11
C CYS A 198 -16.43 -1.56 9.87
N LEU A 199 -17.14 -2.21 8.95
CA LEU A 199 -18.54 -1.90 8.63
C LEU A 199 -19.51 -2.43 9.68
N LEU A 200 -19.25 -3.63 10.22
CA LEU A 200 -20.13 -4.29 11.19
C LEU A 200 -20.01 -3.70 12.60
N ILE A 201 -18.80 -3.28 13.00
CA ILE A 201 -18.56 -2.71 14.33
C ILE A 201 -18.59 -1.18 14.22
N PRO A 202 -19.62 -0.49 14.76
CA PRO A 202 -19.71 0.97 14.68
C PRO A 202 -18.58 1.66 15.43
N GLU A 203 -18.17 2.84 14.96
CA GLU A 203 -17.28 3.70 15.71
C GLU A 203 -17.99 4.21 16.98
N GLY A 204 -17.33 4.10 18.13
CA GLY A 204 -17.81 4.76 19.34
C GLY A 204 -17.90 6.26 19.08
N LYS A 205 -19.00 6.91 19.50
CA LYS A 205 -19.15 8.36 19.35
C LYS A 205 -18.00 9.07 20.07
N VAL A 206 -16.97 9.47 19.34
CA VAL A 206 -15.97 10.42 19.85
C VAL A 206 -16.69 11.77 19.87
N ALA A 207 -17.06 12.23 21.06
CA ALA A 207 -17.57 13.58 21.25
C ALA A 207 -16.49 14.54 20.74
N VAL A 208 -16.80 15.25 19.65
CA VAL A 208 -15.98 16.34 19.14
C VAL A 208 -16.03 17.45 20.18
N THR A 209 -15.11 17.43 21.15
CA THR A 209 -14.84 18.60 21.97
C THR A 209 -14.14 19.61 21.07
N THR A 210 -14.93 20.44 20.41
CA THR A 210 -14.50 21.59 19.64
C THR A 210 -13.58 22.45 20.51
N THR A 211 -12.27 22.36 20.31
CA THR A 211 -11.31 23.34 20.81
C THR A 211 -11.45 24.62 19.96
N GLN A 212 -12.56 25.34 20.16
CA GLN A 212 -12.72 26.75 19.78
C GLN A 212 -12.40 27.59 21.02
N ALA A 213 -11.13 27.71 21.38
CA ALA A 213 -10.67 28.64 22.41
C ALA A 213 -9.17 28.91 22.29
N ALA A 214 -8.69 29.35 21.12
CA ALA A 214 -7.30 29.82 20.98
C ALA A 214 -7.10 30.92 19.92
N THR A 215 -8.15 31.54 19.39
CA THR A 215 -8.05 32.58 18.34
C THR A 215 -8.51 33.97 18.80
N GLU A 216 -8.50 34.24 20.10
CA GLU A 216 -8.51 35.61 20.63
C GLU A 216 -7.18 35.91 21.33
N ARG A 217 -6.11 36.04 20.53
CA ARG A 217 -4.96 36.86 20.95
C ARG A 217 -5.12 38.24 20.32
N LYS A 218 -5.55 39.18 21.16
CA LYS A 218 -5.58 40.63 20.96
C LYS A 218 -4.27 41.13 20.33
N PRO A 219 -4.29 42.03 19.32
CA PRO A 219 -3.07 42.63 18.79
C PRO A 219 -2.38 43.46 19.86
N LEU A 220 -1.08 43.24 20.05
CA LEU A 220 -0.23 44.03 20.94
C LEU A 220 -0.12 45.46 20.37
N GLU A 221 -0.62 46.44 21.13
CA GLU A 221 -0.29 47.86 20.92
C GLU A 221 1.22 48.04 21.10
N GLN A 222 1.89 48.57 20.07
CA GLN A 222 3.28 49.01 20.15
C GLN A 222 3.33 50.40 20.80
N PRO A 223 4.13 50.61 21.85
CA PRO A 223 4.44 51.96 22.31
C PRO A 223 5.48 52.62 21.38
N ARG A 224 5.28 53.92 21.17
CA ARG A 224 6.01 54.84 20.30
C ARG A 224 7.52 54.88 20.53
#